data_AF-A6EHX5-F1
#
_entry.id   AF-A6EHX5-F1
#
_cell.length_a   1.000
_cell.length_b   1.000
_cell.length_c   1.000
_cell.angle_alpha   90.00
_cell.angle_beta   90.00
_cell.angle_gamma   90.00
#
_symmetry.space_group_name_H-M   'P 1'
#
loop_
_entity.id
_entity.type
_entity.pdbx_description
1 polymer ?
#
loop_
_entity_poly.entity_id
_entity_poly.type
_entity_poly.pdbx_seq_one_letter_code
_entity_poly.pdbx_strand_id
1 'polypeptide(L)'
;MKKLLIIAMACYGLSATAQLQESKNFLYLYSDSVIYADRIRMRMDLSDRLQVRADSRRVPLGQVKFINNQDGFFANTRKLGSSRYDGLAEKVIEGRMNLFQDISFGELYRDQFWPEAEFRRRSGYRSTYSSAQSITGTMYYNKGYGDLKKVKYINLKNDMSDDKESLDLLEGYRKSMRTTKVLYVAAGVSLLASTVAFFVDVNKVNEPTGPFGFREPRGGNMTGAFALMGVGAGFAFGGVLKHLSTARKLEAAIDHYNR
;
A
#
# COMPACT_ATOMS: atom_id res chain seq x y z
N MET A 1 0.04 15.64 48.55
CA MET A 1 -0.38 14.23 48.41
C MET A 1 -1.36 13.99 47.24
N LYS A 2 -2.44 14.76 47.07
CA LYS A 2 -3.39 14.58 45.94
C LYS A 2 -2.74 14.62 44.54
N LYS A 3 -1.72 15.46 44.31
CA LYS A 3 -1.03 15.60 43.01
C LYS A 3 -0.22 14.35 42.62
N LEU A 4 0.35 13.61 43.58
CA LEU A 4 1.10 12.38 43.33
C LEU A 4 0.19 11.22 42.93
N LEU A 5 -1.01 11.13 43.52
CA LEU A 5 -2.01 10.12 43.18
C LEU A 5 -2.54 10.26 41.74
N ILE A 6 -2.71 11.51 41.27
CA ILE A 6 -3.17 11.78 39.89
C ILE A 6 -2.08 11.37 38.88
N ILE A 7 -0.81 11.66 39.16
CA ILE A 7 0.32 11.24 38.30
C ILE A 7 0.44 9.72 38.28
N ALA A 8 0.34 9.06 39.44
CA ALA A 8 0.36 7.60 39.52
C ALA A 8 -0.81 6.96 38.75
N MET A 9 -2.04 7.46 38.89
CA MET A 9 -3.19 6.97 38.12
C MET A 9 -3.05 7.20 36.62
N ALA A 10 -2.47 8.33 36.19
CA ALA A 10 -2.19 8.58 34.77
C ALA A 10 -1.15 7.60 34.21
N CYS A 11 -0.09 7.29 34.98
CA CYS A 11 0.91 6.29 34.61
C CYS A 11 0.33 4.86 34.57
N TYR A 12 -0.58 4.51 35.48
CA TYR A 12 -1.26 3.20 35.47
C TYR A 12 -2.24 3.07 34.29
N GLY A 13 -2.97 4.13 33.95
CA GLY A 13 -3.85 4.15 32.78
C GLY A 13 -3.11 3.95 31.45
N LEU A 14 -1.90 4.51 31.33
CA LEU A 14 -1.03 4.31 30.16
C LEU A 14 -0.40 2.91 30.11
N SER A 15 -0.27 2.24 31.26
CA SER A 15 0.32 0.89 31.35
C SER A 15 -0.69 -0.23 31.07
N ALA A 16 -1.99 0.00 31.30
CA ALA A 16 -3.03 -1.01 31.05
C ALA A 16 -3.22 -1.33 29.55
N THR A 17 -2.90 -0.39 28.67
CA THR A 17 -2.90 -0.61 27.21
C THR A 17 -1.69 -1.42 26.73
N ALA A 18 -0.69 -1.66 27.58
CA ALA A 18 0.60 -2.26 27.18
C ALA A 18 0.67 -3.79 27.33
N GLN A 19 -0.37 -4.46 27.84
CA GLN A 19 -0.36 -5.91 28.07
C GLN A 19 -1.47 -6.64 27.31
N LEU A 20 -1.69 -6.29 26.04
CA LEU A 20 -2.43 -7.16 25.15
C LEU A 20 -1.60 -8.43 24.92
N GLN A 21 -2.10 -9.56 25.43
CA GLN A 21 -1.43 -10.85 25.28
C GLN A 21 -1.61 -11.35 23.84
N GLU A 22 -0.67 -11.00 22.97
CA GLU A 22 -0.66 -11.37 21.54
C GLU A 22 -0.58 -12.88 21.29
N SER A 23 -0.22 -13.68 22.30
CA SER A 23 -0.23 -15.14 22.21
C SER A 23 -1.63 -15.76 22.29
N LYS A 24 -2.68 -14.99 22.58
CA LYS A 24 -4.07 -15.46 22.67
C LYS A 24 -4.90 -14.95 21.51
N ASN A 25 -5.94 -15.69 21.14
CA ASN A 25 -6.94 -15.23 20.20
C ASN A 25 -7.78 -14.11 20.85
N PHE A 26 -7.86 -12.96 20.19
CA PHE A 26 -8.67 -11.83 20.67
C PHE A 26 -9.26 -10.99 19.55
N LEU A 27 -10.36 -10.30 19.89
CA LEU A 27 -10.90 -9.19 19.11
C LEU A 27 -10.66 -7.89 19.86
N TYR A 28 -9.99 -6.94 19.23
CA TYR A 28 -9.87 -5.58 19.73
C TYR A 28 -10.94 -4.71 19.06
N LEU A 29 -11.83 -4.11 19.85
CA LEU A 29 -12.94 -3.33 19.32
C LEU A 29 -12.59 -1.85 19.16
N TYR A 30 -13.35 -1.13 18.35
CA TYR A 30 -13.23 0.33 18.24
C TYR A 30 -13.68 1.09 19.50
N SER A 31 -14.34 0.40 20.44
CA SER A 31 -14.62 0.89 21.80
C SER A 31 -13.45 0.69 22.76
N ASP A 32 -12.29 0.26 22.26
CA ASP A 32 -11.07 -0.08 23.02
C ASP A 32 -11.26 -1.23 24.02
N SER A 33 -12.33 -2.01 23.89
CA SER A 33 -12.54 -3.24 24.65
C SER A 33 -11.94 -4.44 23.93
N VAL A 34 -11.54 -5.45 24.72
CA VAL A 34 -10.92 -6.68 24.23
C VAL A 34 -11.83 -7.86 24.54
N ILE A 35 -12.12 -8.67 23.52
CA ILE A 35 -12.83 -9.94 23.67
C ILE A 35 -11.82 -11.05 23.46
N TYR A 36 -11.46 -11.76 24.53
CA TYR A 36 -10.72 -13.02 24.42
C TYR A 36 -11.68 -14.16 24.11
N ALA A 37 -11.23 -15.09 23.28
CA ALA A 37 -12.00 -16.26 22.88
C ALA A 37 -11.06 -17.44 22.63
N ASP A 38 -11.55 -18.66 22.76
CA ASP A 38 -10.73 -19.84 22.45
C ASP A 38 -10.55 -19.95 20.93
N ARG A 39 -11.58 -19.59 20.16
CA ARG A 39 -11.58 -19.72 18.72
C ARG A 39 -12.24 -18.52 18.05
N ILE A 40 -11.48 -17.85 17.19
CA ILE A 40 -11.97 -16.75 16.36
C ILE A 40 -11.98 -17.17 14.89
N ARG A 41 -13.15 -17.07 14.25
CA ARG A 41 -13.35 -17.44 12.84
C ARG A 41 -13.92 -16.26 12.05
N MET A 42 -13.34 -16.01 10.90
CA MET A 42 -13.86 -15.09 9.89
C MET A 42 -14.61 -15.91 8.85
N ARG A 43 -15.88 -15.57 8.57
CA ARG A 43 -16.71 -16.28 7.60
C ARG A 43 -17.61 -15.32 6.85
N MET A 44 -17.86 -15.59 5.58
CA MET A 44 -18.94 -14.91 4.86
C MET A 44 -20.30 -15.36 5.38
N ASP A 45 -21.23 -14.43 5.46
CA ASP A 45 -22.64 -14.74 5.62
C ASP A 45 -23.32 -15.01 4.27
N LEU A 46 -24.62 -15.31 4.30
CA LEU A 46 -25.42 -15.59 3.10
C LEU A 46 -25.59 -14.36 2.19
N SER A 47 -25.13 -13.18 2.62
CA SER A 47 -25.17 -11.92 1.87
C SER A 47 -23.78 -11.46 1.45
N ASP A 48 -22.80 -12.38 1.42
CA ASP A 48 -21.39 -12.13 1.10
C ASP A 48 -20.74 -11.04 1.96
N ARG A 49 -21.22 -10.85 3.20
CA ARG A 49 -20.60 -9.95 4.17
C ARG A 49 -19.72 -10.74 5.11
N LEU A 50 -18.51 -10.22 5.34
CA LEU A 50 -17.59 -10.82 6.29
C LEU A 50 -18.11 -10.65 7.73
N GLN A 51 -18.32 -11.77 8.41
CA GLN A 51 -18.69 -11.84 9.82
C GLN A 51 -17.58 -12.46 10.63
N VAL A 52 -17.39 -11.95 11.85
CA VAL A 52 -16.45 -12.49 12.83
C VAL A 52 -17.23 -13.25 13.89
N ARG A 53 -16.78 -14.45 14.21
CA ARG A 53 -17.31 -15.24 15.33
C ARG A 53 -16.21 -15.48 16.35
N ALA A 54 -16.48 -15.07 17.58
CA ALA A 54 -15.70 -15.41 18.76
C ALA A 54 -16.45 -16.53 19.49
N ASP A 55 -15.90 -17.73 19.45
CA ASP A 55 -16.53 -18.98 19.89
C ASP A 55 -17.90 -19.20 19.22
N SER A 56 -18.99 -19.04 19.95
CA SER A 56 -20.37 -19.14 19.46
C SER A 56 -21.04 -17.77 19.20
N ARG A 57 -20.40 -16.66 19.63
CA ARG A 57 -20.96 -15.32 19.56
C ARG A 57 -20.59 -14.64 18.24
N ARG A 58 -21.58 -14.03 17.59
CA ARG A 58 -21.36 -13.21 16.40
C ARG A 58 -20.98 -11.80 16.83
N VAL A 59 -19.87 -11.30 16.29
CA VAL A 59 -19.42 -9.91 16.51
C VAL A 59 -19.46 -9.19 15.17
N PRO A 60 -20.22 -8.08 15.05
CA PRO A 60 -20.25 -7.30 13.82
C PRO A 60 -18.85 -6.79 13.46
N LEU A 61 -18.39 -7.05 12.24
CA LEU A 61 -17.05 -6.66 11.80
C LEU A 61 -16.81 -5.15 11.92
N GLY A 62 -17.83 -4.32 11.67
CA GLY A 62 -17.74 -2.87 11.84
C GLY A 62 -17.44 -2.38 13.26
N GLN A 63 -17.57 -3.23 14.29
CA GLN A 63 -17.16 -2.92 15.67
C GLN A 63 -15.73 -3.34 15.97
N VAL A 64 -15.17 -4.24 15.16
CA VAL A 64 -13.85 -4.83 15.37
C VAL A 64 -12.80 -3.98 14.67
N LYS A 65 -11.75 -3.63 15.41
CA LYS A 65 -10.58 -2.89 14.96
C LYS A 65 -9.42 -3.82 14.60
N PHE A 66 -9.08 -4.76 15.49
CA PHE A 66 -8.11 -5.82 15.21
C PHE A 66 -8.66 -7.21 15.54
N ILE A 67 -8.18 -8.19 14.81
CA ILE A 67 -8.49 -9.60 14.98
C ILE A 67 -7.15 -10.31 15.12
N ASN A 68 -6.93 -10.99 16.23
CA ASN A 68 -5.82 -11.92 16.38
C ASN A 68 -6.39 -13.33 16.48
N ASN A 69 -6.02 -14.21 15.56
CA ASN A 69 -6.45 -15.59 15.58
C ASN A 69 -5.32 -16.53 15.12
N GLN A 70 -5.64 -17.82 14.98
CA GLN A 70 -4.70 -18.84 14.51
C GLN A 70 -4.23 -18.62 13.06
N ASP A 71 -4.99 -17.86 12.27
CA ASP A 71 -4.65 -17.58 10.87
C ASP A 71 -3.67 -16.40 10.76
N GLY A 72 -3.75 -15.42 11.67
CA GLY A 72 -2.86 -14.27 11.71
C GLY A 72 -3.43 -13.10 12.50
N PHE A 73 -2.80 -11.93 12.30
CA PHE A 73 -3.25 -10.67 12.88
C PHE A 73 -3.81 -9.77 11.78
N PHE A 74 -5.05 -9.33 11.92
CA PHE A 74 -5.78 -8.57 10.91
C PHE A 74 -6.28 -7.25 11.48
N ALA A 75 -6.32 -6.23 10.64
CA ALA A 75 -6.84 -4.91 10.97
C ALA A 75 -8.00 -4.54 10.03
N ASN A 76 -9.03 -3.92 10.60
CA ASN A 76 -10.20 -3.49 9.84
C ASN A 76 -9.91 -2.16 9.12
N THR A 77 -10.16 -2.13 7.81
CA THR A 77 -9.87 -0.96 6.97
C THR A 77 -11.02 0.04 6.85
N ARG A 78 -12.17 -0.21 7.50
CA ARG A 78 -13.39 0.63 7.45
C ARG A 78 -13.13 2.11 7.71
N LYS A 79 -12.30 2.45 8.70
CA LYS A 79 -12.03 3.85 9.08
C LYS A 79 -11.15 4.63 8.08
N LEU A 80 -10.61 3.98 7.04
CA LEU A 80 -9.71 4.62 6.06
C LEU A 80 -10.44 5.36 4.92
N GLY A 81 -11.78 5.38 4.93
CA GLY A 81 -12.57 6.44 4.28
C GLY A 81 -12.83 6.32 2.77
N SER A 82 -12.58 5.18 2.12
CA SER A 82 -12.83 5.03 0.67
C SER A 82 -13.77 3.91 0.26
N SER A 83 -14.09 2.97 1.14
CA SER A 83 -14.95 1.83 0.81
C SER A 83 -16.11 1.75 1.81
N ARG A 84 -17.33 1.58 1.31
CA ARG A 84 -18.50 1.26 2.15
C ARG A 84 -18.46 -0.17 2.69
N TYR A 85 -17.48 -0.97 2.27
CA TYR A 85 -17.32 -2.36 2.64
C TYR A 85 -16.25 -2.50 3.72
N ASP A 86 -16.56 -3.31 4.75
CA ASP A 86 -15.65 -3.61 5.84
C ASP A 86 -14.52 -4.54 5.36
N GLY A 87 -13.42 -3.97 4.87
CA GLY A 87 -12.22 -4.71 4.45
C GLY A 87 -11.33 -5.12 5.62
N LEU A 88 -10.48 -6.12 5.38
CA LEU A 88 -9.42 -6.53 6.30
C LEU A 88 -8.05 -6.42 5.63
N ALA A 89 -7.05 -6.06 6.43
CA ALA A 89 -5.65 -6.08 6.05
C ALA A 89 -4.87 -6.98 7.01
N GLU A 90 -3.96 -7.82 6.50
CA GLU A 90 -3.10 -8.72 7.28
C GLU A 90 -1.85 -8.00 7.75
N LYS A 91 -1.41 -8.20 9.00
CA LYS A 91 -0.12 -7.73 9.52
C LYS A 91 0.99 -8.52 8.84
N VAL A 92 1.86 -7.83 8.11
CA VAL A 92 3.00 -8.41 7.40
C VAL A 92 4.33 -8.11 8.07
N ILE A 93 4.43 -6.99 8.80
CA ILE A 93 5.63 -6.61 9.57
C ILE A 93 5.18 -6.13 10.94
N GLU A 94 5.91 -6.58 11.97
CA GLU A 94 5.74 -6.18 13.36
C GLU A 94 6.95 -5.36 13.83
N GLY A 95 6.71 -4.35 14.65
CA GLY A 95 7.76 -3.49 15.20
C GLY A 95 7.18 -2.27 15.93
N ARG A 96 7.98 -1.21 16.05
CA ARG A 96 7.48 0.11 16.55
C ARG A 96 6.29 0.61 15.74
N MET A 97 6.24 0.22 14.47
CA MET A 97 5.15 0.42 13.54
C MET A 97 4.79 -0.92 12.88
N ASN A 98 3.54 -1.35 13.03
CA ASN A 98 3.07 -2.55 12.33
C ASN A 98 2.61 -2.17 10.93
N LEU A 99 3.00 -2.96 9.92
CA LEU A 99 2.53 -2.81 8.54
C LEU A 99 1.47 -3.85 8.22
N PHE A 100 0.50 -3.42 7.43
CA PHE A 100 -0.61 -4.23 6.99
C PHE A 100 -0.82 -4.14 5.48
N GLN A 101 -1.26 -5.26 4.91
CA GLN A 101 -1.56 -5.39 3.50
C GLN A 101 -3.02 -5.77 3.30
N ASP A 102 -3.72 -5.10 2.37
CA ASP A 102 -5.09 -5.47 1.99
C ASP A 102 -5.15 -6.93 1.54
N ILE A 103 -6.12 -7.67 2.08
CA ILE A 103 -6.45 -9.03 1.65
C ILE A 103 -7.66 -8.95 0.73
N SER A 104 -7.61 -9.65 -0.40
CA SER A 104 -8.78 -9.74 -1.27
C SER A 104 -9.79 -10.74 -0.69
N PHE A 105 -11.07 -10.38 -0.63
CA PHE A 105 -12.12 -11.29 -0.14
C PHE A 105 -12.23 -12.59 -0.94
N GLY A 106 -11.89 -12.57 -2.23
CA GLY A 106 -11.82 -13.78 -3.05
C GLY A 106 -10.80 -14.79 -2.51
N GLU A 107 -9.75 -14.33 -1.84
CA GLU A 107 -8.74 -15.18 -1.20
C GLU A 107 -9.28 -15.81 0.08
N LEU A 108 -9.96 -15.03 0.92
CA LEU A 108 -10.64 -15.54 2.13
C LEU A 108 -11.73 -16.58 1.78
N TYR A 109 -12.45 -16.38 0.67
CA TYR A 109 -13.50 -17.28 0.21
C TYR A 109 -12.93 -18.60 -0.35
N ARG A 110 -11.86 -18.53 -1.15
CA ARG A 110 -11.22 -19.71 -1.74
C ARG A 110 -10.71 -20.67 -0.66
N ASP A 111 -10.21 -20.12 0.44
CA ASP A 111 -9.72 -20.88 1.58
C ASP A 111 -10.84 -21.54 2.43
N GLN A 112 -12.10 -21.14 2.26
CA GLN A 112 -13.23 -21.67 3.04
C GLN A 112 -13.96 -22.83 2.35
N PHE A 113 -13.97 -22.89 1.02
CA PHE A 113 -14.82 -23.83 0.26
C PHE A 113 -14.08 -24.95 -0.48
N TRP A 114 -12.75 -24.91 -0.57
CA TRP A 114 -11.96 -25.94 -1.24
C TRP A 114 -11.22 -26.83 -0.22
N PRO A 115 -11.43 -28.16 -0.22
CA PRO A 115 -10.76 -29.10 0.69
C PRO A 115 -9.22 -29.04 0.64
N GLU A 116 -8.67 -28.60 -0.50
CA GLU A 116 -7.24 -28.41 -0.73
C GLU A 116 -6.63 -27.25 0.09
N ALA A 117 -7.48 -26.33 0.60
CA ALA A 117 -7.04 -25.24 1.48
C ALA A 117 -6.57 -25.74 2.85
N GLU A 118 -7.13 -26.86 3.36
CA GLU A 118 -6.66 -27.46 4.62
C GLU A 118 -5.26 -28.07 4.48
N PHE A 119 -4.90 -28.58 3.30
CA PHE A 119 -3.56 -29.10 3.04
C PHE A 119 -2.50 -28.00 3.05
N ARG A 120 -2.83 -26.78 2.56
CA ARG A 120 -1.96 -25.60 2.67
C ARG A 120 -1.80 -25.13 4.13
N ARG A 121 -2.86 -25.19 4.94
CA ARG A 121 -2.82 -24.82 6.36
C ARG A 121 -1.99 -25.78 7.21
N ARG A 122 -2.00 -27.09 6.90
CA ARG A 122 -1.29 -28.11 7.70
C ARG A 122 0.17 -28.32 7.29
N SER A 123 0.52 -27.97 6.05
CA SER A 123 1.88 -28.11 5.51
C SER A 123 2.84 -26.96 5.89
N GLY A 124 2.41 -25.98 6.70
CA GLY A 124 3.18 -24.74 6.90
C GLY A 124 3.34 -23.91 5.62
N TYR A 125 2.70 -24.36 4.52
CA TYR A 125 2.63 -23.73 3.22
C TYR A 125 1.45 -22.75 3.16
N ARG A 126 1.34 -21.84 4.15
CA ARG A 126 0.80 -20.51 3.83
C ARG A 126 1.92 -19.81 3.07
N SER A 127 1.97 -20.14 1.79
CA SER A 127 2.88 -19.61 0.78
C SER A 127 3.31 -18.20 1.13
N THR A 128 4.54 -18.05 1.62
CA THR A 128 5.56 -17.25 0.95
C THR A 128 5.11 -15.88 0.42
N TYR A 129 4.25 -15.16 1.14
CA TYR A 129 4.24 -13.69 1.11
C TYR A 129 5.39 -13.11 1.97
N SER A 130 6.20 -14.00 2.58
CA SER A 130 7.58 -13.76 3.00
C SER A 130 8.57 -13.61 1.82
N SER A 131 8.11 -13.59 0.56
CA SER A 131 8.95 -13.08 -0.54
C SER A 131 8.99 -11.56 -0.49
N ALA A 132 9.58 -11.00 0.58
CA ALA A 132 9.92 -9.58 0.76
C ALA A 132 9.04 -8.65 -0.08
N GLN A 133 7.73 -8.64 0.19
CA GLN A 133 6.83 -7.88 -0.65
C GLN A 133 7.17 -6.41 -0.42
N SER A 134 7.73 -5.78 -1.45
CA SER A 134 8.31 -4.45 -1.35
C SER A 134 7.30 -3.51 -0.70
N ILE A 135 7.71 -2.79 0.35
CA ILE A 135 6.78 -1.89 1.03
C ILE A 135 6.32 -0.81 0.05
N THR A 136 5.00 -0.71 -0.15
CA THR A 136 4.40 0.23 -1.11
C THR A 136 3.45 1.21 -0.43
N GLY A 137 3.14 2.31 -1.14
CA GLY A 137 2.17 3.30 -0.68
C GLY A 137 0.70 2.83 -0.68
N THR A 138 0.42 1.60 -1.13
CA THR A 138 -0.91 1.00 -1.04
C THR A 138 -1.16 0.29 0.28
N MET A 139 -0.09 0.00 1.04
CA MET A 139 -0.18 -0.63 2.35
C MET A 139 -0.70 0.34 3.42
N TYR A 140 -1.00 -0.23 4.59
CA TYR A 140 -1.43 0.49 5.79
C TYR A 140 -0.46 0.24 6.92
N TYR A 141 -0.51 1.09 7.94
CA TYR A 141 0.28 0.90 9.13
C TYR A 141 -0.45 1.44 10.36
N ASN A 142 -0.01 1.03 11.54
CA ASN A 142 -0.32 1.71 12.79
C ASN A 142 0.88 1.70 13.75
N LYS A 143 0.80 2.50 14.82
CA LYS A 143 1.70 2.41 15.98
C LYS A 143 0.94 1.77 17.12
N GLY A 144 1.47 0.68 17.68
CA GLY A 144 0.79 -0.12 18.71
C GLY A 144 -0.60 -0.60 18.26
N TYR A 145 -1.64 -0.18 18.98
CA TYR A 145 -3.05 -0.47 18.68
C TYR A 145 -3.82 0.78 18.20
N GLY A 146 -3.12 1.80 17.68
CA GLY A 146 -3.72 2.99 17.08
C GLY A 146 -4.54 2.69 15.83
N ASP A 147 -5.33 3.65 15.37
CA ASP A 147 -6.09 3.52 14.11
C ASP A 147 -5.14 3.38 12.91
N LEU A 148 -5.56 2.59 11.91
CA LEU A 148 -4.79 2.42 10.68
C LEU A 148 -4.64 3.73 9.92
N LYS A 149 -3.46 3.92 9.31
CA LYS A 149 -3.15 5.00 8.38
C LYS A 149 -2.60 4.41 7.09
N LYS A 150 -2.84 5.08 5.96
CA LYS A 150 -2.15 4.72 4.71
C LYS A 150 -0.66 5.05 4.81
N VAL A 151 0.18 4.18 4.24
CA VAL A 151 1.63 4.40 4.05
C VAL A 151 1.84 5.56 3.07
N LYS A 152 1.75 6.78 3.59
CA LYS A 152 1.95 8.03 2.85
C LYS A 152 3.07 8.81 3.51
N TYR A 153 3.88 9.48 2.69
CA TYR A 153 4.99 10.32 3.16
C TYR A 153 4.58 11.25 4.32
N ILE A 154 3.43 11.94 4.21
CA ILE A 154 3.00 12.89 5.24
C ILE A 154 2.67 12.21 6.57
N ASN A 155 2.02 11.04 6.52
CA ASN A 155 1.66 10.29 7.70
C ASN A 155 2.92 9.72 8.37
N LEU A 156 3.81 9.10 7.58
CA LEU A 156 5.07 8.55 8.05
C LEU A 156 5.99 9.63 8.62
N LYS A 157 6.11 10.78 7.96
CA LYS A 157 6.93 11.91 8.43
C LYS A 157 6.50 12.37 9.83
N ASN A 158 5.19 12.41 10.07
CA ASN A 158 4.66 12.83 11.38
C ASN A 158 4.90 11.74 12.43
N ASP A 159 4.63 10.48 12.08
CA ASP A 159 4.66 9.36 13.02
C ASP A 159 6.07 8.83 13.33
N MET A 160 7.05 9.11 12.45
CA MET A 160 8.49 8.82 12.61
C MET A 160 9.29 10.07 13.02
N SER A 161 8.61 11.12 13.51
CA SER A 161 9.28 12.39 13.85
C SER A 161 10.32 12.26 14.97
N ASP A 162 10.28 11.16 15.70
CA ASP A 162 11.21 10.77 16.76
C ASP A 162 12.49 10.07 16.26
N ASP A 163 12.63 9.79 14.96
CA ASP A 163 13.79 9.13 14.38
C ASP A 163 14.36 9.91 13.18
N LYS A 164 15.49 10.58 13.40
CA LYS A 164 16.13 11.43 12.39
C LYS A 164 16.64 10.65 11.17
N GLU A 165 17.13 9.43 11.37
CA GLU A 165 17.70 8.63 10.28
C GLU A 165 16.59 8.08 9.38
N SER A 166 15.50 7.58 9.96
CA SER A 166 14.31 7.19 9.20
C SER A 166 13.72 8.37 8.41
N LEU A 167 13.74 9.59 8.97
CA LEU A 167 13.29 10.79 8.26
C LEU A 167 14.16 11.15 7.06
N ASP A 168 15.48 10.99 7.14
CA ASP A 168 16.39 11.25 6.01
C ASP A 168 16.15 10.25 4.87
N LEU A 169 16.00 8.97 5.20
CA LEU A 169 15.62 7.93 4.24
C LEU A 169 14.26 8.22 3.58
N LEU A 170 13.28 8.65 4.37
CA LEU A 170 11.95 9.02 3.90
C LEU A 170 11.96 10.30 3.02
N GLU A 171 12.86 11.24 3.29
CA GLU A 171 13.09 12.38 2.41
C GLU A 171 13.71 11.94 1.09
N GLY A 172 14.65 11.00 1.14
CA GLY A 172 15.21 10.33 -0.03
C GLY A 172 14.13 9.66 -0.90
N TYR A 173 13.13 9.02 -0.28
CA TYR A 173 11.94 8.50 -0.96
C TYR A 173 11.14 9.61 -1.66
N ARG A 174 10.85 10.72 -0.96
CA ARG A 174 10.10 11.85 -1.55
C ARG A 174 10.83 12.47 -2.75
N LYS A 175 12.15 12.66 -2.64
CA LYS A 175 12.99 13.17 -3.73
C LYS A 175 12.91 12.24 -4.93
N SER A 176 13.08 10.93 -4.74
CA SER A 176 12.97 9.95 -5.83
C SER A 176 11.57 9.94 -6.47
N MET A 177 10.48 9.99 -5.68
CA MET A 177 9.12 10.08 -6.22
C MET A 177 8.91 11.32 -7.10
N ARG A 178 9.48 12.47 -6.73
CA ARG A 178 9.43 13.69 -7.56
C ARG A 178 10.18 13.50 -8.87
N THR A 179 11.38 12.93 -8.82
CA THR A 179 12.16 12.64 -10.04
C THR A 179 11.41 11.69 -10.97
N THR A 180 10.84 10.60 -10.45
CA THR A 180 10.02 9.66 -11.24
C THR A 180 8.85 10.37 -11.92
N LYS A 181 8.14 11.28 -11.23
CA LYS A 181 7.07 12.07 -11.83
C LYS A 181 7.56 12.96 -12.97
N VAL A 182 8.67 13.66 -12.77
CA VAL A 182 9.27 14.52 -13.81
C VAL A 182 9.65 13.70 -15.04
N LEU A 183 10.27 12.53 -14.85
CA LEU A 183 10.63 11.62 -15.94
C LEU A 183 9.40 11.17 -16.72
N TYR A 184 8.32 10.75 -16.06
CA TYR A 184 7.11 10.34 -16.77
C TYR A 184 6.42 11.51 -17.48
N VAL A 185 6.42 12.71 -16.90
CA VAL A 185 5.88 13.91 -17.57
C VAL A 185 6.72 14.24 -18.82
N ALA A 186 8.05 14.23 -18.70
CA ALA A 186 8.95 14.45 -19.82
C ALA A 186 8.77 13.39 -20.93
N ALA A 187 8.58 12.12 -20.54
CA ALA A 187 8.26 11.05 -21.47
C ALA A 187 6.96 11.32 -22.23
N GLY A 188 5.88 11.64 -21.51
CA GLY A 188 4.58 11.97 -22.10
C GLY A 188 4.65 13.15 -23.07
N VAL A 189 5.30 14.26 -22.66
CA VAL A 189 5.48 15.43 -23.52
C VAL A 189 6.30 15.09 -24.77
N SER A 190 7.36 14.30 -24.64
CA SER A 190 8.22 13.92 -25.78
C SER A 190 7.49 13.03 -26.78
N LEU A 191 6.68 12.09 -26.30
CA LEU A 191 5.84 11.25 -27.15
C LEU A 191 4.76 12.06 -27.87
N LEU A 192 4.11 13.01 -27.19
CA LEU A 192 3.16 13.94 -27.82
C LEU A 192 3.83 14.85 -28.86
N ALA A 193 5.02 15.37 -28.56
CA ALA A 193 5.77 16.17 -29.52
C ALA A 193 6.20 15.35 -30.74
N SER A 194 6.59 14.10 -30.53
CA SER A 194 6.91 13.15 -31.60
C SER A 194 5.71 12.90 -32.53
N THR A 195 4.52 12.70 -31.99
CA THR A 195 3.32 12.46 -32.82
C THR A 195 2.95 13.70 -33.61
N VAL A 196 3.01 14.89 -33.00
CA VAL A 196 2.78 16.16 -33.70
C VAL A 196 3.80 16.37 -34.82
N ALA A 197 5.09 16.19 -34.54
CA ALA A 197 6.15 16.31 -35.55
C ALA A 197 5.95 15.34 -36.71
N PHE A 198 5.58 14.09 -36.40
CA PHE A 198 5.26 13.08 -37.42
C PHE A 198 4.10 13.53 -38.32
N PHE A 199 2.98 13.99 -37.75
CA PHE A 199 1.83 14.47 -38.55
C PHE A 199 2.14 15.73 -39.35
N VAL A 200 2.90 16.67 -38.79
CA VAL A 200 3.33 17.88 -39.50
C VAL A 200 4.18 17.52 -40.72
N ASP A 201 5.14 16.61 -40.57
CA ASP A 201 6.01 16.22 -41.68
C ASP A 201 5.26 15.38 -42.72
N VAL A 202 4.32 14.51 -42.32
CA VAL A 202 3.43 13.81 -43.27
C VAL A 202 2.55 14.79 -44.04
N ASN A 203 2.04 15.84 -43.41
CA ASN A 203 1.20 16.85 -44.08
C ASN A 203 1.99 17.71 -45.07
N LYS A 204 3.26 18.02 -44.79
CA LYS A 204 4.14 18.76 -45.72
C LYS A 204 4.44 18.01 -47.01
N VAL A 205 4.41 16.67 -46.99
CA VAL A 205 4.59 15.84 -48.19
C VAL A 205 3.36 15.93 -49.12
N ASN A 206 2.21 16.42 -48.64
CA ASN A 206 0.97 16.52 -49.40
C ASN A 206 0.69 17.91 -50.01
N GLU A 207 1.57 18.90 -49.83
CA GLU A 207 1.40 20.22 -50.45
C GLU A 207 1.86 20.23 -51.92
N PRO A 208 1.04 20.71 -52.87
CA PRO A 208 1.43 20.80 -54.28
C PRO A 208 2.48 21.90 -54.47
N THR A 209 3.72 21.50 -54.79
CA THR A 209 4.81 22.41 -55.12
C THR A 209 4.82 22.74 -56.61
N GLY A 210 4.24 23.88 -56.99
CA GLY A 210 4.47 24.55 -58.28
C GLY A 210 3.23 24.81 -59.14
N PRO A 211 3.29 25.76 -60.09
CA PRO A 211 2.15 26.21 -60.91
C PRO A 211 1.57 25.16 -61.87
N PHE A 212 2.19 23.97 -61.98
CA PHE A 212 1.79 22.90 -62.89
C PHE A 212 1.42 21.57 -62.20
N GLY A 213 1.25 21.55 -60.87
CA GLY A 213 0.64 20.42 -60.16
C GLY A 213 1.44 19.10 -60.12
N PHE A 214 2.71 19.09 -60.52
CA PHE A 214 3.57 17.93 -60.38
C PHE A 214 3.97 17.73 -58.90
N ARG A 215 3.66 16.54 -58.34
CA ARG A 215 4.06 16.13 -57.00
C ARG A 215 5.50 15.60 -57.04
N GLU A 216 6.48 16.40 -56.66
CA GLU A 216 7.80 15.86 -56.30
C GLU A 216 7.70 15.22 -54.90
N PRO A 217 8.08 13.94 -54.72
CA PRO A 217 8.16 13.34 -53.40
C PRO A 217 9.33 13.97 -52.63
N ARG A 218 9.08 15.06 -51.91
CA ARG A 218 10.01 15.50 -50.86
C ARG A 218 10.01 14.44 -49.76
N GLY A 219 11.12 13.72 -49.60
CA GLY A 219 11.31 12.82 -48.47
C GLY A 219 11.20 13.60 -47.17
N GLY A 220 10.12 13.39 -46.41
CA GLY A 220 9.96 14.03 -45.10
C GLY A 220 11.07 13.56 -44.15
N ASN A 221 11.79 14.50 -43.53
CA ASN A 221 12.83 14.19 -42.55
C ASN A 221 12.21 13.78 -41.20
N MET A 222 11.65 12.56 -41.15
CA MET A 222 11.04 11.97 -39.95
C MET A 222 12.03 11.75 -38.78
N THR A 223 13.31 12.02 -38.98
CA THR A 223 14.38 11.94 -37.96
C THR A 223 14.02 12.68 -36.68
N GLY A 224 13.38 13.85 -36.78
CA GLY A 224 12.97 14.63 -35.62
C GLY A 224 11.92 13.91 -34.76
N ALA A 225 10.90 13.32 -35.41
CA ALA A 225 9.88 12.54 -34.73
C ALA A 225 10.49 11.30 -34.04
N PHE A 226 11.32 10.53 -34.74
CA PHE A 226 11.97 9.34 -34.13
C PHE A 226 12.94 9.69 -33.01
N ALA A 227 13.68 10.80 -33.11
CA ALA A 227 14.54 11.27 -32.04
C ALA A 227 13.73 11.62 -30.78
N LEU A 228 12.62 12.34 -30.92
CA LEU A 228 11.72 12.68 -29.80
C LEU A 228 11.05 11.43 -29.20
N MET A 229 10.66 10.48 -30.03
CA MET A 229 10.13 9.19 -29.57
C MET A 229 11.17 8.43 -28.74
N GLY A 230 12.43 8.38 -29.20
CA GLY A 230 13.54 7.76 -28.49
C GLY A 230 13.82 8.42 -27.15
N VAL A 231 13.83 9.76 -27.09
CA VAL A 231 13.94 10.53 -25.84
C VAL A 231 12.78 10.21 -24.89
N GLY A 232 11.55 10.15 -25.41
CA GLY A 232 10.36 9.80 -24.64
C GLY A 232 10.44 8.40 -24.03
N ALA A 233 10.86 7.40 -24.82
CA ALA A 233 11.08 6.04 -24.35
C ALA A 233 12.19 5.96 -23.28
N GLY A 234 13.29 6.70 -23.48
CA GLY A 234 14.39 6.79 -22.51
C GLY A 234 13.94 7.34 -21.16
N PHE A 235 13.15 8.41 -21.16
CA PHE A 235 12.58 8.95 -19.92
C PHE A 235 11.58 8.00 -19.26
N ALA A 236 10.73 7.31 -20.02
CA ALA A 236 9.80 6.32 -19.47
C ALA A 236 10.55 5.17 -18.78
N PHE A 237 11.57 4.62 -19.44
CA PHE A 237 12.41 3.56 -18.89
C PHE A 237 13.18 4.02 -17.65
N GLY A 238 13.80 5.21 -17.71
CA GLY A 238 14.44 5.83 -16.55
C GLY A 238 13.47 6.04 -15.38
N GLY A 239 12.21 6.39 -15.68
CA GLY A 239 11.12 6.50 -14.71
C GLY A 239 10.87 5.19 -13.98
N VAL A 240 10.79 4.06 -14.71
CA VAL A 240 10.59 2.71 -14.14
C VAL A 240 11.74 2.32 -13.22
N LEU A 241 12.99 2.45 -13.67
CA LEU A 241 14.16 2.13 -12.85
C LEU A 241 14.19 2.97 -11.56
N LYS A 242 13.86 4.26 -11.68
CA LYS A 242 13.79 5.15 -10.52
C LYS A 242 12.65 4.76 -9.58
N HIS A 243 11.49 4.37 -10.10
CA HIS A 243 10.36 3.91 -9.30
C HIS A 243 10.71 2.68 -8.45
N LEU A 244 11.38 1.68 -9.05
CA LEU A 244 11.85 0.49 -8.32
C LEU A 244 12.81 0.85 -7.17
N SER A 245 13.76 1.76 -7.43
CA SER A 245 14.68 2.25 -6.37
C SER A 245 13.95 3.01 -5.25
N THR A 246 12.79 3.57 -5.56
CA THR A 246 12.01 4.37 -4.62
C THR A 246 11.32 3.49 -3.58
N ALA A 247 10.78 2.33 -3.98
CA ALA A 247 10.19 1.37 -3.05
C ALA A 247 11.22 0.93 -1.98
N ARG A 248 12.46 0.64 -2.39
CA ARG A 248 13.55 0.26 -1.46
C ARG A 248 13.87 1.34 -0.42
N LYS A 249 13.74 2.62 -0.77
CA LYS A 249 13.96 3.72 0.19
C LYS A 249 12.85 3.82 1.23
N LEU A 250 11.61 3.55 0.82
CA LEU A 250 10.48 3.49 1.73
C LEU A 250 10.63 2.32 2.70
N GLU A 251 11.00 1.16 2.18
CA GLU A 251 11.30 -0.03 2.95
C GLU A 251 12.42 0.22 3.96
N ALA A 252 13.57 0.74 3.52
CA ALA A 252 14.69 1.07 4.41
C ALA A 252 14.30 2.06 5.53
N ALA A 253 13.45 3.05 5.24
CA ALA A 253 13.00 4.01 6.26
C ALA A 253 12.16 3.33 7.36
N ILE A 254 11.27 2.42 6.97
CA ILE A 254 10.41 1.68 7.90
C ILE A 254 11.19 0.62 8.66
N ASP A 255 12.07 -0.11 7.98
CA ASP A 255 12.95 -1.10 8.60
C ASP A 255 13.87 -0.47 9.63
N HIS A 256 14.45 0.70 9.32
CA HIS A 256 15.26 1.45 10.27
C HIS A 256 14.43 1.86 11.49
N TYR A 257 13.22 2.36 11.27
CA TYR A 257 12.35 2.83 12.35
C TYR A 257 11.92 1.70 13.30
N ASN A 258 11.79 0.48 12.76
CA ASN A 258 11.31 -0.69 13.48
C ASN A 258 12.41 -1.47 14.23
N ARG A 259 13.68 -1.15 14.01
CA ARG A 259 14.81 -1.67 14.79
C ARG A 259 14.93 -0.94 16.14
#